data_AF-A0A2N0MFF5-F1
#
_entry.id   AF-A0A2N0MFF5-F1
#
_cell.length_a   1.000
_cell.length_b   1.000
_cell.length_c   1.000
_cell.angle_alpha   90.00
_cell.angle_beta   90.00
_cell.angle_gamma   90.00
#
_symmetry.space_group_name_H-M   'P 1'
#
loop_
_entity.id
_entity.type
_entity.pdbx_description
1 polymer ?
#
loop_
_entity_poly.entity_id
_entity_poly.type
_entity_poly.pdbx_seq_one_letter_code
_entity_poly.pdbx_strand_id
1 'polypeptide(L)'
;MQEERDQIWLKPNADVGDISSIWGYALTVDGYRYAKINLGVECGDLANQKLEIFERSGIWQGSFEELRCCLFYEQRRWRHFGTGPTGDQLMGLQALFLAVSERWDIEAGGAGV
;
A
#
# COMPACT_ATOMS: atom_id res chain seq x y z
N MET A 1 18.41 -4.48 5.64
CA MET A 1 18.84 -4.73 4.24
C MET A 1 18.20 -6.00 3.66
N GLN A 2 18.34 -7.19 4.27
CA GLN A 2 17.61 -8.41 3.81
C GLN A 2 16.21 -8.50 4.45
N GLU A 3 16.09 -8.31 5.77
CA GLU A 3 14.82 -8.35 6.51
C GLU A 3 13.78 -7.33 6.02
N GLU A 4 14.19 -6.14 5.59
CA GLU A 4 13.29 -5.11 5.06
C GLU A 4 12.72 -5.49 3.69
N ARG A 5 13.53 -6.17 2.86
CA ARG A 5 13.07 -6.76 1.60
C ARG A 5 12.09 -7.91 1.86
N ASP A 6 12.30 -8.66 2.93
CA ASP A 6 11.38 -9.74 3.30
C ASP A 6 10.05 -9.17 3.84
N GLN A 7 10.08 -8.02 4.54
CA GLN A 7 8.88 -7.33 5.03
C GLN A 7 8.07 -6.66 3.92
N ILE A 8 8.72 -5.98 2.95
CA ILE A 8 8.00 -5.38 1.82
C ILE A 8 7.35 -6.46 0.95
N TRP A 9 7.92 -7.67 0.83
CA TRP A 9 7.40 -8.78 0.01
C TRP A 9 6.51 -9.79 0.74
N LEU A 10 6.14 -9.52 1.99
CA LEU A 10 5.21 -10.35 2.76
C LEU A 10 3.87 -10.50 2.01
N LYS A 11 3.41 -11.73 1.79
CA LYS A 11 2.15 -11.99 1.08
C LYS A 11 0.97 -11.25 1.74
N PRO A 12 0.14 -10.52 0.97
CA PRO A 12 -1.14 -9.98 1.42
C PRO A 12 -2.02 -11.07 2.04
N ASN A 13 -2.40 -10.88 3.30
CA ASN A 13 -3.13 -11.89 4.10
C ASN A 13 -4.30 -11.29 4.91
N ALA A 14 -4.67 -10.04 4.64
CA ALA A 14 -5.80 -9.37 5.29
C ALA A 14 -7.13 -9.68 4.60
N ASP A 15 -8.21 -9.66 5.37
CA ASP A 15 -9.57 -9.65 4.82
C ASP A 15 -9.88 -8.26 4.24
N VAL A 16 -10.23 -8.21 2.96
CA VAL A 16 -10.60 -6.96 2.28
C VAL A 16 -11.83 -6.29 2.90
N GLY A 17 -12.73 -7.06 3.52
CA GLY A 17 -13.91 -6.55 4.21
C GLY A 17 -13.62 -5.88 5.55
N ASP A 18 -12.43 -6.10 6.13
CA ASP A 18 -12.05 -5.57 7.44
C ASP A 18 -10.87 -4.60 7.34
N ILE A 19 -11.18 -3.31 7.47
CA ILE A 19 -10.18 -2.25 7.45
C ILE A 19 -9.12 -2.40 8.55
N SER A 20 -9.47 -3.02 9.69
CA SER A 20 -8.52 -3.24 10.80
C SER A 20 -7.44 -4.24 10.40
N SER A 21 -7.83 -5.32 9.71
CA SER A 21 -6.90 -6.29 9.13
C SER A 21 -6.00 -5.67 8.07
N ILE A 22 -6.56 -4.82 7.19
CA ILE A 22 -5.79 -4.08 6.18
C ILE A 22 -4.73 -3.18 6.86
N TRP A 23 -5.09 -2.46 7.93
CA TRP A 23 -4.15 -1.64 8.70
C TRP A 23 -3.07 -2.45 9.41
N GLY A 24 -3.41 -3.62 9.95
CA GLY A 24 -2.42 -4.54 10.50
C GLY A 24 -1.37 -4.92 9.47
N TYR A 25 -1.82 -5.27 8.26
CA TYR A 25 -0.93 -5.57 7.14
C TYR A 25 -0.11 -4.35 6.66
N ALA A 26 -0.73 -3.17 6.56
CA ALA A 26 -0.07 -1.93 6.13
C ALA A 26 1.13 -1.57 7.02
N LEU A 27 1.04 -1.89 8.31
CA LEU A 27 2.06 -1.59 9.32
C LEU A 27 3.17 -2.64 9.42
N THR A 28 3.15 -3.71 8.62
CA THR A 28 4.25 -4.71 8.63
C THR A 28 5.51 -4.21 7.93
N VAL A 29 5.49 -3.01 7.35
CA VAL A 29 6.62 -2.38 6.68
C VAL A 29 6.75 -0.92 7.09
N ASP A 30 7.98 -0.41 7.14
CA ASP A 30 8.25 1.02 7.24
C ASP A 30 8.30 1.64 5.83
N GLY A 31 7.15 2.08 5.33
CA GLY A 31 7.04 2.68 3.99
C GLY A 31 7.83 3.99 3.84
N TYR A 32 8.02 4.77 4.92
CA TYR A 32 8.84 5.99 4.86
C TYR A 32 10.29 5.65 4.53
N ARG A 33 10.85 4.70 5.27
CA ARG A 33 12.22 4.26 5.06
C ARG A 33 12.38 3.54 3.74
N TYR A 34 11.44 2.67 3.38
CA TYR A 34 11.50 1.89 2.15
C TYR A 34 11.50 2.76 0.90
N ALA A 35 10.53 3.68 0.77
CA ALA A 35 10.43 4.57 -0.37
C ALA A 35 11.69 5.41 -0.55
N LYS A 36 12.22 5.94 0.56
CA LYS A 36 13.43 6.77 0.53
C LYS A 36 14.67 6.00 0.08
N ILE A 37 14.89 4.79 0.59
CA ILE A 37 16.11 4.02 0.34
C ILE A 37 16.05 3.29 -1.01
N ASN A 38 14.91 2.68 -1.34
CA ASN A 38 14.80 1.75 -2.49
C ASN A 38 14.14 2.39 -3.72
N LEU A 39 13.22 3.33 -3.52
CA LEU A 39 12.54 4.02 -4.63
C LEU A 39 13.11 5.41 -4.91
N GLY A 40 13.94 5.94 -4.00
CA GLY A 40 14.55 7.27 -4.14
C GLY A 40 13.55 8.42 -4.04
N VAL A 41 12.37 8.19 -3.46
CA VAL A 41 11.28 9.18 -3.34
C VAL A 41 10.77 9.28 -1.91
N GLU A 42 10.19 10.42 -1.55
CA GLU A 42 9.51 10.58 -0.27
C GLU A 42 8.15 9.87 -0.31
N CYS A 43 7.87 9.03 0.70
CA CYS A 43 6.68 8.17 0.72
C CYS A 43 5.35 8.95 0.64
N GLY A 44 5.32 10.15 1.22
CA GLY A 44 4.12 11.01 1.16
C GLY A 44 3.85 11.55 -0.23
N ASP A 45 4.90 11.97 -0.94
CA ASP A 45 4.76 12.50 -2.31
C ASP A 45 4.32 11.38 -3.27
N LEU A 46 4.90 10.19 -3.13
CA LEU A 46 4.47 9.00 -3.87
C LEU A 46 2.99 8.69 -3.61
N ALA A 47 2.58 8.61 -2.33
CA ALA A 47 1.20 8.29 -1.97
C ALA A 47 0.20 9.33 -2.48
N ASN A 48 0.52 10.63 -2.35
CA ASN A 48 -0.33 11.71 -2.84
C ASN A 48 -0.45 11.67 -4.37
N GLN A 49 0.65 11.46 -5.09
CA GLN A 49 0.63 11.35 -6.55
C GLN A 49 -0.22 10.16 -7.02
N LYS A 50 -0.06 8.99 -6.40
CA LYS A 50 -0.82 7.80 -6.77
C LYS A 50 -2.31 7.95 -6.43
N LEU A 51 -2.63 8.60 -5.31
CA LEU A 51 -4.01 8.92 -4.94
C LEU A 51 -4.66 9.86 -5.97
N GLU A 52 -3.97 10.90 -6.42
CA GLU A 52 -4.48 11.81 -7.46
C GLU A 52 -4.80 11.05 -8.77
N ILE A 53 -3.94 10.11 -9.16
CA ILE A 53 -4.17 9.25 -10.33
C ILE A 53 -5.39 8.35 -10.09
N PHE A 54 -5.53 7.75 -8.91
CA PHE A 54 -6.68 6.95 -8.55
C PHE A 54 -7.98 7.76 -8.60
N GLU A 55 -8.01 8.96 -8.03
CA GLU A 55 -9.19 9.84 -8.04
C GLU A 55 -9.61 10.22 -9.46
N ARG A 56 -8.67 10.35 -10.38
CA ARG A 56 -8.94 10.65 -11.80
C ARG A 56 -9.34 9.45 -12.65
N SER A 57 -8.79 8.28 -12.35
CA SER A 57 -8.93 7.08 -13.20
C SER A 57 -9.84 5.99 -12.62
N GLY A 58 -10.12 6.04 -11.32
CA GLY A 58 -10.81 5.00 -10.55
C GLY A 58 -9.97 3.77 -10.28
N ILE A 59 -8.67 3.75 -10.64
CA ILE A 59 -7.83 2.54 -10.59
C ILE A 59 -6.49 2.87 -9.93
N TRP A 60 -6.09 2.08 -8.94
CA TRP A 60 -4.76 2.16 -8.34
C TRP A 60 -3.73 1.54 -9.28
N GLN A 61 -2.65 2.28 -9.58
CA GLN A 61 -1.62 1.85 -10.54
C GLN A 61 -0.22 1.98 -9.94
N GLY A 62 0.62 0.97 -10.12
CA GLY A 62 2.01 1.00 -9.67
C GLY A 62 2.61 -0.39 -9.52
N SER A 63 3.87 -0.44 -9.14
CA SER A 63 4.46 -1.70 -8.66
C SER A 63 3.87 -2.09 -7.31
N PHE A 64 4.03 -3.36 -6.95
CA PHE A 64 3.66 -3.86 -5.64
C PHE A 64 4.29 -3.02 -4.50
N GLU A 65 5.57 -2.68 -4.64
CA GLU A 65 6.31 -1.90 -3.64
C GLU A 65 5.78 -0.46 -3.52
N GLU A 66 5.46 0.19 -4.65
CA GLU A 66 4.86 1.52 -4.65
C GLU A 66 3.49 1.52 -3.95
N LEU A 67 2.62 0.58 -4.32
CA LEU A 67 1.28 0.46 -3.74
C LEU A 67 1.33 0.09 -2.26
N ARG A 68 2.31 -0.72 -1.84
CA ARG A 68 2.51 -1.06 -0.44
C ARG A 68 2.99 0.14 0.39
N CYS A 69 3.86 0.98 -0.17
CA CYS A 69 4.20 2.27 0.45
C CYS A 69 2.98 3.20 0.55
N CYS A 70 2.14 3.24 -0.48
CA CYS A 70 0.89 4.00 -0.45
C CYS A 70 -0.04 3.52 0.67
N LEU A 71 -0.23 2.19 0.81
CA LEU A 71 -1.09 1.61 1.83
C LEU A 71 -0.60 1.91 3.25
N PHE A 72 0.72 1.80 3.48
CA PHE A 72 1.34 2.24 4.73
C PHE A 72 1.05 3.72 5.01
N TYR A 73 1.22 4.60 4.01
CA TYR A 73 1.00 6.03 4.18
C TYR A 73 -0.45 6.38 4.47
N GLU A 74 -1.42 5.76 3.79
CA GLU A 74 -2.84 5.93 4.09
C GLU A 74 -3.18 5.53 5.54
N GLN A 75 -2.60 4.43 6.04
CA GLN A 75 -2.75 4.06 7.45
C GLN A 75 -2.29 5.17 8.38
N ARG A 76 -1.12 5.78 8.09
CA ARG A 76 -0.58 6.91 8.87
C ARG A 76 -1.47 8.13 8.77
N ARG A 77 -2.02 8.42 7.59
CA ARG A 77 -2.93 9.54 7.34
C ARG A 77 -4.21 9.41 8.16
N TRP A 78 -4.87 8.25 8.11
CA TRP A 78 -6.10 8.00 8.88
C TRP A 78 -5.86 7.99 10.38
N ARG A 79 -4.73 7.44 10.84
CA ARG A 79 -4.30 7.58 12.23
C ARG A 79 -4.12 9.05 12.65
N HIS A 80 -3.61 9.90 11.76
CA HIS A 80 -3.45 11.33 12.01
C HIS A 80 -4.80 12.07 12.09
N PHE A 81 -5.76 11.71 11.24
CA PHE A 81 -7.12 12.26 11.30
C PHE A 81 -7.88 11.86 12.57
N GLY A 82 -7.51 10.74 13.19
CA GLY A 82 -8.15 10.25 14.42
C GLY A 82 -9.55 9.65 14.20
N THR A 83 -9.94 9.46 12.94
CA THR A 83 -11.20 8.84 12.52
C THR A 83 -10.93 7.69 11.56
N GLY A 84 -11.95 6.84 11.33
CA GLY A 84 -11.88 5.77 10.34
C GLY A 84 -12.42 6.23 8.98
N PRO A 85 -11.92 5.65 7.86
CA PRO A 85 -12.50 5.86 6.53
C PRO A 85 -13.93 5.33 6.48
N THR A 86 -14.80 6.01 5.72
CA THR A 86 -16.20 5.59 5.50
C THR A 86 -16.63 5.79 4.05
N GLY A 87 -17.68 5.09 3.62
CA GLY A 87 -18.23 5.22 2.26
C GLY A 87 -17.15 5.05 1.19
N ASP A 88 -17.04 6.02 0.29
CA ASP A 88 -16.08 6.01 -0.82
C ASP A 88 -14.62 5.94 -0.36
N GLN A 89 -14.29 6.49 0.81
CA GLN A 89 -12.94 6.42 1.37
C GLN A 89 -12.57 4.99 1.73
N LEU A 90 -13.51 4.26 2.33
CA LEU A 90 -13.31 2.85 2.67
C LEU A 90 -13.17 2.02 1.39
N MET A 91 -14.05 2.24 0.41
CA MET A 91 -13.98 1.55 -0.88
C MET A 91 -12.67 1.83 -1.61
N GLY A 92 -12.15 3.06 -1.57
CA GLY A 92 -10.86 3.41 -2.16
C GLY A 92 -9.68 2.68 -1.52
N LEU A 93 -9.71 2.47 -0.20
CA LEU A 93 -8.67 1.73 0.53
C LEU A 93 -8.76 0.22 0.30
N GLN A 94 -9.98 -0.30 0.19
CA GLN A 94 -10.20 -1.69 -0.20
C GLN A 94 -9.69 -1.94 -1.62
N ALA A 95 -9.96 -1.02 -2.55
CA ALA A 95 -9.41 -1.05 -3.91
C ALA A 95 -7.87 -0.98 -3.92
N LEU A 96 -7.27 -0.15 -3.06
CA LEU A 96 -5.81 -0.10 -2.90
C LEU A 96 -5.27 -1.45 -2.44
N PHE A 97 -5.88 -2.07 -1.43
CA PHE A 97 -5.46 -3.37 -0.93
C PHE A 97 -5.62 -4.50 -1.98
N LEU A 98 -6.69 -4.46 -2.77
CA LEU A 98 -6.87 -5.39 -3.89
C LEU A 98 -5.78 -5.20 -4.96
N ALA A 99 -5.43 -3.96 -5.30
CA ALA A 99 -4.33 -3.70 -6.24
C ALA A 99 -2.98 -4.15 -5.68
N VAL A 100 -2.71 -3.97 -4.38
CA VAL A 100 -1.53 -4.55 -3.72
C VAL A 100 -1.52 -6.08 -3.86
N SER A 101 -2.68 -6.72 -3.67
CA SER A 101 -2.82 -8.18 -3.77
C SER A 101 -2.55 -8.69 -5.18
N GLU A 102 -3.17 -8.07 -6.18
CA GLU A 102 -2.96 -8.38 -7.59
C GLU A 102 -1.49 -8.21 -8.00
N ARG A 103 -0.87 -7.08 -7.63
CA ARG A 103 0.54 -6.82 -7.97
C ARG A 103 1.49 -7.78 -7.27
N TRP A 104 1.17 -8.23 -6.06
CA TRP A 104 1.95 -9.28 -5.39
C TRP A 104 1.89 -10.58 -6.20
N ASP A 105 0.71 -11.04 -6.58
CA ASP A 105 0.55 -12.29 -7.35
C ASP A 105 1.30 -12.24 -8.69
N ILE A 106 1.24 -11.10 -9.40
CA ILE A 106 1.92 -10.89 -10.67
C ILE A 106 3.45 -10.84 -10.50
N GLU A 107 3.94 -10.02 -9.58
CA GLU A 107 5.38 -9.73 -9.47
C GLU A 107 6.14 -10.79 -8.68
N ALA A 108 5.54 -11.38 -7.64
CA ALA A 108 6.16 -12.46 -6.87
C ALA A 108 6.25 -13.76 -7.69
N GLY A 109 5.29 -14.01 -8.59
CA GLY A 109 5.35 -15.11 -9.55
C GLY A 109 6.37 -14.91 -10.68
N GLY A 110 6.64 -13.65 -11.05
CA GLY A 110 7.65 -13.28 -12.06
C GLY A 110 9.09 -13.31 -11.54
N ALA A 111 9.29 -13.31 -10.23
CA ALA A 111 10.61 -13.41 -9.59
C ALA A 111 11.20 -14.85 -9.60
N GLY A 112 10.56 -15.78 -10.30
CA GLY A 112 10.96 -17.18 -10.45
C GLY A 112 11.11 -17.63 -11.89
N VAL A 113 12.04 -17.03 -12.65
CA VAL A 113 12.72 -17.62 -13.83
C VAL A 113 14.13 -17.07 -13.96
#